data_AF-A0A8S3WCS7-F1
#
_entry.id   AF-A0A8S3WCS7-F1
#
_cell.length_a   1.000
_cell.length_b   1.000
_cell.length_c   1.000
_cell.angle_alpha   90.00
_cell.angle_beta   90.00
_cell.angle_gamma   90.00
#
_symmetry.space_group_name_H-M   'P 1'
#
loop_
_entity.id
_entity.type
_entity.pdbx_description
1 polymer ?
#
loop_
_entity_poly.entity_id
_entity_poly.type
_entity_poly.pdbx_seq_one_letter_code
_entity_poly.pdbx_strand_id
1 'polypeptide(L)'
;MNYNVQSETILVIPNVGIQNSIKYVFGQEDIFVPWSSVDDVIINEVIKLNRVLYYLTLLVKTGTTQANQESEGIKLIPLFKYTKPRLVMLETIYSELQTLLMAAQREGFEVGSGDKK
;
A
#
# COMPACT_ATOMS: atom_id res chain seq x y z
N MET A 1 22.77 2.01 10.66
CA MET A 1 22.62 1.02 11.75
C MET A 1 21.74 -0.11 11.21
N ASN A 2 22.21 -1.35 11.26
CA ASN A 2 21.39 -2.50 10.87
C ASN A 2 20.54 -2.91 12.08
N TYR A 3 19.37 -2.31 12.22
CA TYR A 3 18.44 -2.74 13.27
C TYR A 3 17.89 -4.12 12.90
N ASN A 4 18.01 -5.07 13.83
CA ASN A 4 17.44 -6.39 13.65
C ASN A 4 15.91 -6.27 13.70
N VAL A 5 15.24 -6.62 12.61
CA VAL A 5 13.77 -6.54 12.48
C VAL A 5 13.15 -7.73 13.19
N GLN A 6 12.25 -7.46 14.14
CA GLN A 6 11.48 -8.49 14.83
C GLN A 6 10.24 -8.90 14.05
N SER A 7 9.50 -7.92 13.53
CA SER A 7 8.27 -8.16 12.78
C SER A 7 7.93 -6.99 11.88
N GLU A 8 7.18 -7.27 10.82
CA GLU A 8 6.50 -6.27 10.01
C GLU A 8 5.00 -6.58 10.00
N THR A 9 4.18 -5.55 10.10
CA THR A 9 2.72 -5.67 10.19
C THR A 9 2.07 -4.64 9.27
N ILE A 10 0.99 -5.04 8.60
CA ILE A 10 0.07 -4.14 7.93
C ILE A 10 -1.25 -4.07 8.69
N LEU A 11 -1.72 -2.86 8.95
CA LEU A 11 -3.06 -2.59 9.45
C LEU A 11 -3.84 -1.86 8.35
N VAL A 12 -4.96 -2.44 7.95
CA VAL A 12 -5.84 -1.89 6.92
C VAL A 12 -7.10 -1.39 7.61
N ILE A 13 -7.37 -0.10 7.48
CA ILE A 13 -8.59 0.53 7.99
C ILE A 13 -9.34 1.06 6.76
N PRO A 14 -10.34 0.31 6.24
CA PRO A 14 -11.08 0.69 5.05
C PRO A 14 -11.59 2.13 5.14
N ASN A 15 -11.50 2.87 4.03
CA ASN A 15 -11.90 4.28 3.92
C ASN A 15 -11.10 5.29 4.78
N VAL A 16 -10.15 4.83 5.62
CA VAL A 16 -9.29 5.70 6.46
C VAL A 16 -7.86 5.67 5.96
N GLY A 17 -7.24 4.48 5.90
CA GLY A 17 -5.88 4.33 5.40
C GLY A 17 -5.24 3.00 5.74
N ILE A 18 -3.99 2.88 5.31
CA ILE A 18 -3.17 1.70 5.53
C ILE A 18 -1.95 2.12 6.34
N GLN A 19 -1.70 1.42 7.45
CA GLN A 19 -0.50 1.59 8.24
C GLN A 19 0.43 0.40 8.04
N ASN A 20 1.66 0.68 7.64
CA ASN A 20 2.76 -0.28 7.63
C ASN A 20 3.67 -0.03 8.82
N SER A 21 3.91 -1.05 9.62
CA SER A 21 4.68 -0.97 10.87
C SER A 21 5.86 -1.93 10.83
N ILE A 22 7.06 -1.43 11.09
CA ILE A 22 8.29 -2.21 11.22
C ILE A 22 8.72 -2.15 12.68
N LYS A 23 8.69 -3.30 13.35
CA LYS A 23 9.17 -3.42 14.72
C LYS A 23 10.61 -3.91 14.72
N TYR A 24 11.49 -3.15 15.35
CA TYR A 24 12.88 -3.51 15.56
C TYR A 24 13.07 -4.08 16.98
N VAL A 25 14.23 -4.68 17.25
CA VAL A 25 14.60 -5.04 18.63
C VAL A 25 14.59 -3.81 19.54
N PHE A 26 14.91 -2.65 19.00
CA PHE A 26 14.85 -1.37 19.69
C PHE A 26 14.15 -0.34 18.81
N GLY A 27 12.93 0.04 19.20
CA GLY A 27 12.11 1.01 18.48
C GLY A 27 11.17 0.40 17.42
N GLN A 28 10.38 1.27 16.81
CA GLN A 28 9.39 0.97 15.79
C GLN A 28 9.32 2.12 14.80
N GLU A 29 9.03 1.80 13.54
CA GLU A 29 8.77 2.76 12.47
C GLU A 29 7.40 2.49 11.88
N ASP A 30 6.56 3.52 11.80
CA ASP A 30 5.20 3.44 11.27
C ASP A 30 5.06 4.39 10.07
N ILE A 31 4.50 3.88 8.99
CA ILE A 31 4.20 4.63 7.77
C ILE A 31 2.69 4.53 7.56
N PHE A 32 2.00 5.65 7.71
CA PHE A 32 0.57 5.76 7.41
C PHE A 32 0.36 6.32 6.00
N VAL A 33 -0.49 5.65 5.23
CA VAL A 33 -0.92 6.05 3.88
C VAL A 33 -2.42 6.30 3.92
N PRO A 34 -2.87 7.55 3.69
CA PRO A 34 -4.30 7.85 3.60
C PRO A 34 -4.99 7.02 2.53
N TRP A 35 -6.21 6.54 2.80
CA TRP A 35 -6.94 5.70 1.84
C TRP A 35 -7.14 6.38 0.49
N SER A 36 -7.46 7.67 0.51
CA SER A 36 -7.69 8.49 -0.68
C SER A 36 -6.46 8.65 -1.59
N SER A 37 -5.26 8.42 -1.08
CA SER A 37 -4.04 8.45 -1.89
C SER A 37 -3.60 7.08 -2.38
N VAL A 38 -4.18 5.99 -1.88
CA VAL A 38 -3.91 4.65 -2.40
C VAL A 38 -4.61 4.50 -3.74
N ASP A 39 -3.83 4.28 -4.80
CA ASP A 39 -4.36 3.99 -6.13
C ASP A 39 -4.66 2.50 -6.27
N ASP A 40 -3.66 1.69 -5.96
CA ASP A 40 -3.70 0.24 -6.13
C ASP A 40 -2.64 -0.47 -5.27
N VAL A 41 -2.70 -1.80 -5.25
CA VAL A 41 -1.67 -2.67 -4.69
C VAL A 41 -1.18 -3.64 -5.76
N ILE A 42 0.12 -3.87 -5.86
CA ILE A 42 0.73 -4.84 -6.80
C ILE A 42 1.69 -5.78 -6.08
N ILE A 43 1.91 -6.96 -6.66
CA ILE A 43 3.05 -7.80 -6.31
C ILE A 43 4.13 -7.57 -7.37
N ASN A 44 5.22 -6.92 -6.97
CA ASN A 44 6.35 -6.64 -7.86
C ASN A 44 7.37 -7.78 -7.82
N GLU A 45 7.69 -8.34 -8.99
CA GLU A 45 8.77 -9.30 -9.16
C GLU A 45 10.10 -8.57 -9.38
N VAL A 46 11.13 -8.92 -8.62
CA VAL A 46 12.47 -8.35 -8.77
C VAL A 46 13.54 -9.43 -8.79
N ILE A 47 14.54 -9.25 -9.65
CA ILE A 47 15.65 -10.20 -9.80
C ILE A 47 16.88 -9.63 -9.09
N LYS A 48 17.45 -10.41 -8.17
CA LYS A 48 18.69 -10.06 -7.46
C LYS A 48 19.59 -11.28 -7.33
N LEU A 49 20.82 -11.17 -7.85
CA LEU A 49 21.85 -12.22 -7.75
C LEU A 49 21.32 -13.61 -8.14
N ASN A 50 20.70 -13.69 -9.32
CA ASN A 50 20.08 -14.91 -9.88
C ASN A 50 18.93 -15.49 -9.04
N ARG A 51 18.32 -14.70 -8.16
CA ARG A 51 17.13 -15.08 -7.40
C ARG A 51 15.98 -14.13 -7.72
N VAL A 52 14.78 -14.71 -7.86
CA VAL A 52 13.53 -13.97 -7.98
C VAL A 52 13.00 -13.69 -6.58
N LEU A 53 12.64 -12.43 -6.32
CA LEU A 53 12.02 -11.97 -5.08
C LEU A 53 10.70 -11.28 -5.42
N TYR A 54 9.75 -11.33 -4.49
CA TYR A 54 8.43 -10.71 -4.64
C TYR A 54 8.21 -9.70 -3.53
N TYR A 55 7.71 -8.51 -3.88
CA TYR A 55 7.38 -7.46 -2.94
C TYR A 55 5.96 -6.95 -3.17
N LEU A 56 5.09 -7.10 -2.17
CA LEU A 56 3.80 -6.41 -2.16
C LEU A 56 4.05 -4.91 -2.05
N THR A 57 3.48 -4.12 -2.93
CA THR A 57 3.79 -2.69 -3.08
C THR A 57 2.50 -1.89 -3.23
N LEU A 58 2.33 -0.85 -2.44
CA LEU A 58 1.26 0.13 -2.61
C LEU A 58 1.65 1.16 -3.67
N LEU A 59 0.73 1.46 -4.56
CA LEU A 59 0.80 2.58 -5.49
C LEU A 59 0.09 3.75 -4.83
N VAL A 60 0.81 4.84 -4.59
CA VAL A 60 0.30 6.00 -3.87
C VAL A 60 0.37 7.23 -4.76
N LYS A 61 -0.77 7.86 -5.02
CA LYS A 61 -0.85 9.13 -5.75
C LYS A 61 -0.20 10.22 -4.92
N THR A 62 0.76 10.93 -5.52
CA THR A 62 1.32 12.15 -4.94
C THR A 62 0.85 13.34 -5.75
N GLY A 63 -0.20 14.01 -5.26
CA GLY A 63 -0.57 15.34 -5.74
C GLY A 63 0.23 16.39 -4.97
N THR A 64 1.06 17.18 -5.65
CA THR A 64 1.60 18.41 -5.07
C THR A 64 0.60 19.54 -5.28
N THR A 65 -0.02 20.01 -4.21
CA THR A 65 -0.77 21.27 -4.18
C THR A 65 0.19 22.45 -4.22
N GLN A 66 1.05 22.52 -5.24
CA GLN A 66 1.82 23.71 -5.54
C GLN A 66 1.47 24.12 -6.96
N ALA A 67 0.80 25.27 -7.04
CA ALA A 67 0.46 25.94 -8.28
C ALA A 67 1.72 26.09 -9.13
N ASN A 68 1.75 25.35 -10.24
CA ASN A 68 2.72 25.32 -11.34
C ASN A 68 3.45 23.98 -11.45
N GLN A 69 3.01 23.19 -12.44
CA GLN A 69 3.54 21.91 -12.96
C GLN A 69 2.88 20.66 -12.38
N GLU A 70 1.75 20.33 -13.01
CA GLU A 70 1.05 19.05 -12.89
C GLU A 70 1.94 17.92 -13.40
N SER A 71 2.47 17.12 -12.49
CA SER A 71 2.88 15.76 -12.77
C SER A 71 2.34 14.92 -11.62
N GLU A 72 1.21 14.26 -11.84
CA GLU A 72 0.70 13.25 -10.91
C GLU A 72 1.76 12.14 -10.81
N GLY A 73 2.57 12.19 -9.76
CA GLY A 73 3.56 11.17 -9.47
C GLY A 73 2.89 9.97 -8.81
N ILE A 74 3.29 8.76 -9.20
CA ILE A 74 2.98 7.54 -8.44
C ILE A 74 4.19 7.22 -7.57
N LYS A 75 4.00 7.24 -6.25
CA LYS A 75 4.99 6.78 -5.28
C LYS A 75 4.74 5.31 -4.97
N LEU A 76 5.79 4.51 -5.10
CA LEU A 76 5.77 3.10 -4.73
C LEU A 76 6.21 2.92 -3.27
N ILE A 77 5.36 2.26 -2.47
CA ILE A 77 5.67 1.92 -1.08
C ILE A 77 5.70 0.39 -0.94
N PRO A 78 6.89 -0.23 -0.98
CA PRO A 78 7.00 -1.67 -0.76
C PRO A 78 6.68 -2.00 0.71
N LEU A 79 5.86 -3.02 0.91
CA LEU A 79 5.50 -3.61 2.18
C LEU A 79 6.41 -4.82 2.46
N PHE A 80 6.59 -5.16 3.73
CA PHE A 80 7.35 -6.34 4.16
C PHE A 80 8.79 -6.42 3.60
N LYS A 81 9.50 -5.28 3.55
CA LYS A 81 10.82 -5.16 2.91
C LYS A 81 11.87 -6.06 3.56
N TYR A 82 11.72 -6.32 4.84
CA TYR A 82 12.74 -6.98 5.65
C TYR A 82 12.44 -8.47 5.82
N THR A 83 11.21 -8.81 6.22
CA THR A 83 10.70 -10.16 6.45
C THR A 83 10.56 -10.98 5.17
N LYS A 84 10.27 -10.33 4.03
CA LYS A 84 10.14 -10.95 2.69
C LYS A 84 9.32 -12.25 2.71
N PRO A 85 8.01 -12.17 3.00
CA PRO A 85 7.13 -13.34 2.97
C PRO A 85 7.17 -14.08 1.64
N ARG A 86 6.84 -15.37 1.66
CA ARG A 86 6.72 -16.17 0.43
C ARG A 86 5.57 -15.64 -0.43
N LEU A 87 5.69 -15.82 -1.75
CA LEU A 87 4.70 -15.38 -2.73
C LEU A 87 3.27 -15.77 -2.34
N VAL A 88 3.03 -17.02 -1.95
CA VAL A 88 1.70 -17.52 -1.55
C VAL A 88 1.07 -16.67 -0.44
N MET A 89 1.85 -16.20 0.54
CA MET A 89 1.35 -15.32 1.60
C MET A 89 1.08 -13.91 1.07
N LEU A 90 1.92 -13.40 0.18
CA LEU A 90 1.70 -12.10 -0.46
C LEU A 90 0.44 -12.12 -1.34
N GLU A 91 0.17 -13.22 -2.05
CA GLU A 91 -1.05 -13.42 -2.86
C GLU A 91 -2.32 -13.40 -2.00
N THR A 92 -2.30 -14.03 -0.82
CA THR A 92 -3.41 -13.95 0.14
C THR A 92 -3.66 -12.50 0.56
N ILE A 93 -2.62 -11.78 0.99
CA ILE A 93 -2.76 -10.39 1.44
C ILE A 93 -3.21 -9.48 0.28
N TYR A 94 -2.65 -9.67 -0.91
CA TYR A 94 -3.02 -8.95 -2.12
C TYR A 94 -4.50 -9.11 -2.45
N SER A 95 -5.00 -10.35 -2.41
CA SER A 95 -6.41 -10.66 -2.75
C SER A 95 -7.39 -9.98 -1.80
N GLU A 96 -7.08 -9.97 -0.50
CA GLU A 96 -7.87 -9.27 0.52
C GLU A 96 -7.84 -7.75 0.31
N LEU A 97 -6.65 -7.17 0.09
CA LEU A 97 -6.51 -5.73 -0.17
C LEU A 97 -7.24 -5.29 -1.44
N GLN A 98 -7.12 -6.06 -2.53
CA GLN A 98 -7.84 -5.81 -3.78
C GLN A 98 -9.35 -5.81 -3.57
N THR A 99 -9.86 -6.79 -2.82
CA THR A 99 -11.29 -6.87 -2.49
C THR A 99 -11.76 -5.60 -1.77
N LEU A 100 -10.99 -5.11 -0.80
CA LEU A 100 -11.31 -3.88 -0.06
C LEU A 100 -11.23 -2.63 -0.96
N LEU A 101 -10.22 -2.53 -1.82
CA LEU A 101 -10.07 -1.39 -2.75
C LEU A 101 -11.21 -1.35 -3.78
N MET A 102 -11.59 -2.50 -4.35
CA MET A 102 -12.71 -2.61 -5.28
C MET A 102 -14.05 -2.28 -4.62
N ALA A 103 -14.25 -2.68 -3.35
CA ALA A 103 -15.46 -2.35 -2.60
C ALA A 103 -15.58 -0.82 -2.39
N ALA A 104 -14.51 -0.17 -1.96
CA ALA A 104 -14.50 1.28 -1.74
C ALA A 104 -14.75 2.09 -3.03
N GLN A 105 -14.28 1.59 -4.19
CA GLN A 105 -14.57 2.22 -5.48
C GLN A 105 -16.06 2.17 -5.80
N ARG A 106 -16.76 1.06 -5.49
CA ARG A 106 -18.21 0.92 -5.76
C ARG A 106 -19.06 1.85 -4.90
N GLU A 107 -18.73 2.01 -3.63
CA GLU A 107 -19.45 2.94 -2.73
C GLU A 107 -19.37 4.40 -3.21
N GLY A 108 -18.27 4.80 -3.85
CA GLY A 108 -18.13 6.12 -4.46
C GLY A 108 -19.08 6.40 -5.65
N PHE A 109 -19.58 5.36 -6.33
CA PHE A 109 -20.49 5.51 -7.48
C PHE A 109 -21.97 5.64 -7.09
N GLU A 110 -22.39 5.15 -5.92
CA GLU A 110 -23.81 5.16 -5.52
C GLU A 110 -24.29 6.52 -4.96
N VAL A 111 -23.38 7.39 -4.52
CA VAL A 111 -23.74 8.70 -3.94
C VAL A 111 -24.06 9.78 -5.00
N GLY A 112 -23.77 9.51 -6.29
CA GLY A 112 -23.86 10.51 -7.37
C GLY A 112 -25.16 10.56 -8.19
N SER A 113 -26.19 9.75 -7.88
CA SER A 113 -27.36 9.57 -8.77
C SER A 113 -28.70 10.12 -8.26
N GLY A 114 -28.72 10.87 -7.16
CA GLY A 114 -29.95 11.43 -6.60
C GLY A 114 -29.93 12.95 -6.55
N ASP A 115 -30.36 13.60 -7.64
CA ASP A 115 -31.30 14.74 -7.63
C ASP A 115 -31.27 15.49 -8.98
N LYS A 116 -32.23 15.15 -9.84
CA LYS A 116 -32.80 16.10 -10.79
C LYS A 116 -34.28 16.27 -10.42
N LYS A 117 -34.59 17.38 -9.76
CA LYS A 117 -35.95 17.94 -9.73
C LYS A 117 -35.91 19.32 -10.36
#